data_AF-A0A9D4LXR8-F1
#
_entry.id   AF-A0A9D4LXR8-F1
#
_cell.length_a   1.000
_cell.length_b   1.000
_cell.length_c   1.000
_cell.angle_alpha   90.00
_cell.angle_beta   90.00
_cell.angle_gamma   90.00
#
_symmetry.space_group_name_H-M   'P 1'
#
loop_
_entity.id
_entity.type
_entity.pdbx_description
1 polymer ?
#
loop_
_entity_poly.entity_id
_entity_poly.type
_entity_poly.pdbx_seq_one_letter_code
_entity_poly.pdbx_strand_id
1 'polypeptide(L)'
;MGYSVQRFITPVDPNLICGICSSVLEDPVLTPCGHSFCQSCLNTWLLRPRTDTCPECRSHVAKETVKPVLSLRNLINGFDVECDHNVRGCKVIIKLERLKSHLETCGYIPVTCAGCDESVNKFQLASHQIHCEGIAHSVSDDTDEFDGSSTQKRLSHARLSHALTSIDVSELISKMASLEFKVKTLKRDLQIAESKNRVMERAFKKTKEELQNKQSEVIDLNNDFDPDYEYGYTPQSIARLSLLLARFLLKKPAYIDRDKIFTAVRRCYDKYARCGSEFEHDIHMLVATAFASNWFTDDCRTTLHFWLQSIARYRQLTTVSAKYLTSAR
;
A
#
# COMPACT_ATOMS: atom_id res chain seq x y z
N MET A 1 5.19 -22.54 2.22
CA MET A 1 5.06 -22.28 0.78
C MET A 1 3.58 -22.27 0.45
N GLY A 2 3.04 -21.16 -0.06
CA GLY A 2 1.60 -21.04 -0.34
C GLY A 2 0.78 -20.76 0.93
N TYR A 3 -0.43 -20.23 0.73
CA TYR A 3 -1.39 -19.99 1.81
C TYR A 3 -2.35 -21.18 1.97
N SER A 4 -2.58 -21.62 3.21
CA SER A 4 -3.52 -22.71 3.50
C SER A 4 -4.94 -22.36 3.04
N VAL A 5 -5.60 -23.27 2.33
CA VAL A 5 -6.96 -23.08 1.80
C VAL A 5 -7.98 -22.86 2.92
N GLN A 6 -7.77 -23.50 4.08
CA GLN A 6 -8.66 -23.41 5.24
C GLN A 6 -8.68 -22.03 5.91
N ARG A 7 -7.75 -21.14 5.52
CA ARG A 7 -7.62 -19.80 6.10
C ARG A 7 -8.60 -18.79 5.49
N PHE A 8 -9.10 -19.09 4.30
CA PHE A 8 -9.98 -18.19 3.54
C PHE A 8 -11.43 -18.50 3.86
N ILE A 9 -12.21 -17.45 4.09
CA ILE A 9 -13.65 -17.58 4.41
C ILE A 9 -14.44 -17.86 3.14
N THR A 10 -14.08 -17.16 2.05
CA THR A 10 -14.66 -17.37 0.74
C THR A 10 -14.00 -18.57 0.05
N PRO A 11 -14.77 -19.40 -0.66
CA PRO A 11 -14.19 -20.48 -1.45
C PRO A 11 -13.23 -19.89 -2.49
N VAL A 12 -11.99 -20.37 -2.47
CA VAL A 12 -10.96 -19.92 -3.39
C VAL A 12 -11.10 -20.68 -4.71
N ASP A 13 -11.01 -19.96 -5.81
CA ASP A 13 -11.06 -20.53 -7.15
C ASP A 13 -9.92 -21.56 -7.34
N PRO A 14 -10.18 -22.76 -7.88
CA PRO A 14 -9.15 -23.76 -8.16
C PRO A 14 -7.98 -23.26 -9.02
N ASN A 15 -8.22 -22.28 -9.90
CA ASN A 15 -7.18 -21.67 -10.73
C ASN A 15 -6.13 -20.87 -9.93
N LEU A 16 -6.42 -20.58 -8.64
CA LEU A 16 -5.51 -19.91 -7.72
C LEU A 16 -4.75 -20.89 -6.82
N ILE A 17 -4.87 -22.19 -7.05
CA ILE A 17 -4.19 -23.24 -6.30
C ILE A 17 -2.92 -23.64 -7.04
N CYS A 18 -1.81 -23.70 -6.31
CA CYS A 18 -0.52 -24.12 -6.84
C CYS A 18 -0.50 -25.63 -7.06
N GLY A 19 -0.20 -26.09 -8.29
CA GLY A 19 -0.07 -27.53 -8.60
C GLY A 19 1.08 -28.25 -7.90
N ILE A 20 2.00 -27.53 -7.23
CA ILE A 20 3.12 -28.13 -6.48
C ILE A 20 2.78 -28.30 -4.99
N CYS A 21 2.37 -27.23 -4.31
CA CYS A 21 2.09 -27.27 -2.86
C CYS A 21 0.61 -27.46 -2.51
N SER A 22 -0.28 -27.58 -3.52
CA SER A 22 -1.73 -27.75 -3.34
C SER A 22 -2.37 -26.72 -2.41
N SER A 23 -1.76 -25.54 -2.33
CA SER A 23 -2.15 -24.41 -1.48
C SER A 23 -2.38 -23.18 -2.35
N VAL A 24 -3.07 -22.16 -1.85
CA VAL A 24 -3.31 -20.92 -2.58
C VAL A 24 -1.98 -20.26 -2.92
N LEU A 25 -1.85 -19.74 -4.13
CA LEU A 25 -0.61 -19.19 -4.67
C LEU A 25 -0.06 -18.06 -3.78
N GLU A 26 1.18 -18.22 -3.34
CA GLU A 26 1.96 -17.19 -2.66
C GLU A 26 3.00 -16.66 -3.64
N ASP A 27 2.96 -15.36 -3.90
CA ASP A 27 3.76 -14.71 -4.95
C ASP A 27 3.68 -15.46 -6.29
N PRO A 28 2.50 -15.45 -6.96
CA PRO A 28 2.27 -16.22 -8.17
C PRO A 28 3.21 -15.82 -9.30
N VAL A 29 3.81 -16.82 -9.94
CA VAL A 29 4.62 -16.67 -11.15
C VAL A 29 4.01 -17.45 -12.30
N LEU A 30 4.05 -16.86 -13.49
CA LEU A 30 3.56 -17.47 -14.72
C LEU A 30 4.73 -18.05 -15.50
N THR A 31 4.57 -19.30 -15.90
CA THR A 31 5.47 -19.97 -16.84
C THR A 31 5.10 -19.61 -18.28
N PRO A 32 6.02 -19.70 -19.25
CA PRO A 32 5.72 -19.43 -20.67
C PRO A 32 4.61 -20.31 -21.26
N CYS A 33 4.36 -21.48 -20.66
CA CYS A 33 3.28 -22.38 -21.05
C CYS A 33 1.91 -22.01 -20.44
N GLY A 34 1.82 -20.94 -19.64
CA GLY A 34 0.57 -20.41 -19.10
C GLY A 34 0.17 -20.95 -17.72
N HIS A 35 0.94 -21.86 -17.11
CA HIS A 35 0.65 -22.39 -15.77
C HIS A 35 1.25 -21.50 -14.68
N SER A 36 0.52 -21.37 -13.57
CA SER A 36 0.85 -20.49 -12.44
C SER A 36 1.28 -21.29 -11.22
N PHE A 37 2.38 -20.89 -10.57
CA PHE A 37 2.91 -21.54 -9.37
C PHE A 37 3.34 -20.51 -8.33
N CYS A 38 3.53 -20.92 -7.07
CA CYS A 38 4.22 -20.06 -6.10
C CYS A 38 5.66 -19.86 -6.55
N GLN A 39 6.18 -18.63 -6.44
CA GLN A 39 7.56 -18.32 -6.80
C GLN A 39 8.57 -19.26 -6.14
N SER A 40 8.38 -19.53 -4.84
CA SER A 40 9.22 -20.44 -4.07
C SER A 40 9.14 -21.88 -4.58
N CYS A 41 7.93 -22.39 -4.82
CA CYS A 41 7.71 -23.74 -5.31
C CYS A 41 8.35 -23.98 -6.68
N LEU A 42 8.16 -23.07 -7.63
CA LEU A 42 8.75 -23.19 -8.96
C LEU A 42 10.27 -23.07 -8.91
N ASN A 43 10.81 -22.18 -8.08
CA ASN A 43 12.26 -22.06 -7.90
C ASN A 43 12.85 -23.36 -7.33
N THR A 44 12.24 -23.95 -6.31
CA THR A 44 12.67 -25.24 -5.74
C THR A 44 12.60 -26.37 -6.77
N TRP A 45 11.62 -26.34 -7.67
CA TRP A 45 11.51 -27.30 -8.75
C TRP A 45 12.64 -27.15 -9.79
N LEU A 46 12.88 -25.93 -10.27
CA LEU A 46 13.94 -25.64 -11.26
C LEU A 46 15.36 -25.79 -10.70
N LEU A 47 15.52 -25.76 -9.37
CA LEU A 47 16.81 -26.01 -8.71
C LEU A 47 17.24 -27.48 -8.75
N ARG A 48 16.33 -28.42 -9.05
CA ARG A 48 16.68 -29.84 -9.14
C ARG A 48 17.44 -30.12 -10.44
N PRO A 49 18.45 -31.02 -10.41
CA PRO A 49 19.20 -31.35 -11.62
C PRO A 49 18.29 -32.00 -12.66
N ARG A 50 18.37 -31.51 -13.91
CA ARG A 50 17.62 -31.99 -15.10
C ARG A 50 16.11 -31.74 -15.10
N THR A 51 15.61 -30.70 -14.42
CA THR A 51 14.17 -30.38 -14.39
C THR A 51 13.86 -28.95 -14.86
N ASP A 52 14.28 -28.61 -16.08
CA ASP A 52 13.93 -27.36 -16.77
C ASP A 52 12.55 -27.44 -17.45
N THR A 53 11.58 -28.05 -16.76
CA THR A 53 10.26 -28.36 -17.31
C THR A 53 9.15 -27.95 -16.38
N CYS A 54 8.01 -27.52 -16.92
CA CYS A 54 6.81 -27.23 -16.15
C CYS A 54 6.32 -28.49 -15.40
N PRO A 55 5.99 -28.41 -14.10
CA PRO A 55 5.46 -29.54 -13.34
C PRO A 55 4.14 -30.10 -13.89
N GLU A 56 3.31 -29.27 -14.51
CA GLU A 56 1.96 -29.67 -14.99
C GLU A 56 2.00 -30.21 -16.42
N CYS A 57 2.58 -29.46 -17.36
CA CYS A 57 2.56 -29.83 -18.78
C CYS A 57 3.89 -30.35 -19.33
N ARG A 58 4.97 -30.37 -18.52
CA ARG A 58 6.33 -30.78 -18.91
C ARG A 58 6.98 -29.97 -20.04
N SER A 59 6.35 -28.88 -20.49
CA SER A 59 6.97 -27.93 -21.43
C SER A 59 8.25 -27.33 -20.85
N HIS A 60 9.23 -27.02 -21.69
CA HIS A 60 10.48 -26.42 -21.25
C HIS A 60 10.24 -25.04 -20.60
N VAL A 61 10.81 -24.82 -19.41
CA VAL A 61 10.70 -23.57 -18.64
C VAL A 61 12.09 -23.16 -18.17
N ALA A 62 12.59 -22.05 -18.73
CA ALA A 62 13.82 -21.45 -18.25
C ALA A 62 13.52 -20.43 -17.13
N LYS A 63 14.37 -20.39 -16.10
CA LYS A 63 14.19 -19.51 -14.93
C LYS A 63 14.03 -18.02 -15.30
N GLU A 64 14.71 -17.57 -16.35
CA GLU A 64 14.69 -16.19 -16.85
C GLU A 64 13.37 -15.81 -17.53
N THR A 65 12.63 -16.81 -18.03
CA THR A 65 11.37 -16.59 -18.77
C THR A 65 10.15 -16.53 -17.86
N VAL A 66 10.32 -16.85 -16.58
CA VAL A 66 9.27 -16.84 -15.57
C VAL A 66 8.99 -15.41 -15.14
N LYS A 67 7.73 -14.98 -15.22
CA LYS A 67 7.33 -13.61 -14.85
C LYS A 67 6.40 -13.61 -13.63
N PRO A 68 6.60 -12.72 -12.65
CA PRO A 68 5.66 -12.55 -11.55
C PRO A 68 4.34 -11.97 -12.05
N VAL A 69 3.22 -12.47 -11.54
CA VAL A 69 1.88 -12.01 -11.92
C VAL A 69 1.30 -11.15 -10.82
N LEU A 70 1.54 -9.83 -10.91
CA LEU A 70 1.09 -8.87 -9.90
C LEU A 70 -0.43 -8.81 -9.77
N SER A 71 -1.18 -9.02 -10.86
CA SER A 71 -2.65 -9.04 -10.84
C SER A 71 -3.19 -10.19 -9.97
N LEU A 72 -2.66 -11.40 -10.12
CA LEU A 72 -3.03 -12.55 -9.30
C LEU A 72 -2.62 -12.35 -7.84
N ARG A 73 -1.42 -11.78 -7.60
CA ARG A 73 -0.98 -11.44 -6.24
C ARG A 73 -1.95 -10.47 -5.56
N ASN A 74 -2.36 -9.41 -6.26
CA ASN A 74 -3.28 -8.41 -5.73
C ASN A 74 -4.68 -8.98 -5.48
N LEU A 75 -5.15 -9.88 -6.35
CA LEU A 75 -6.42 -10.59 -6.15
C LEU A 75 -6.39 -11.45 -4.89
N ILE A 76 -5.35 -12.27 -4.73
CA ILE A 76 -5.20 -13.16 -3.56
C ILE A 76 -5.05 -12.35 -2.26
N ASN A 77 -4.30 -11.25 -2.31
CA ASN A 77 -4.15 -10.33 -1.18
C ASN A 77 -5.46 -9.64 -0.77
N GLY A 78 -6.43 -9.57 -1.69
CA GLY A 78 -7.75 -8.99 -1.46
C GLY A 78 -8.73 -9.91 -0.75
N PHE A 79 -8.44 -11.22 -0.62
CA PHE A 79 -9.33 -12.15 0.06
C PHE A 79 -9.37 -11.92 1.58
N ASP A 80 -10.55 -12.17 2.14
CA ASP A 80 -10.79 -12.11 3.57
C ASP A 80 -10.37 -13.42 4.25
N VAL A 81 -9.58 -13.28 5.30
CA VAL A 81 -9.00 -14.37 6.08
C VAL A 81 -9.26 -14.17 7.56
N GLU A 82 -9.35 -15.29 8.26
CA GLU A 82 -9.39 -15.32 9.72
C GLU A 82 -7.99 -15.18 10.31
N CYS A 83 -7.92 -14.65 11.53
CA CYS A 83 -6.70 -14.63 12.31
C CYS A 83 -6.27 -16.05 12.71
N ASP A 84 -4.96 -16.34 12.68
CA ASP A 84 -4.41 -17.63 13.12
C ASP A 84 -4.71 -17.91 14.60
N HIS A 85 -4.98 -16.86 15.38
CA HIS A 85 -5.35 -16.95 16.78
C HIS A 85 -6.87 -17.06 17.02
N ASN A 86 -7.67 -17.45 16.02
CA ASN A 86 -9.11 -17.72 16.20
C ASN A 86 -9.35 -18.77 17.30
N VAL A 87 -8.49 -19.81 17.36
CA VAL A 87 -8.52 -20.83 18.44
C VAL A 87 -8.32 -20.26 19.85
N ARG A 88 -7.72 -19.08 19.99
CA ARG A 88 -7.51 -18.39 21.28
C ARG A 88 -8.53 -17.28 21.53
N GLY A 89 -9.46 -17.03 20.59
CA GLY A 89 -10.55 -16.07 20.71
C GLY A 89 -10.52 -14.89 19.74
N CYS A 90 -9.56 -14.82 18.82
CA CYS A 90 -9.50 -13.72 17.85
C CYS A 90 -10.44 -13.95 16.64
N LYS A 91 -11.65 -13.39 16.70
CA LYS A 91 -12.66 -13.48 15.62
C LYS A 91 -12.54 -12.39 14.55
N VAL A 92 -11.37 -11.79 14.40
CA VAL A 92 -11.18 -10.67 13.47
C VAL A 92 -11.02 -11.21 12.05
N ILE A 93 -11.87 -10.71 11.14
CA ILE A 93 -11.81 -10.97 9.71
C ILE A 93 -11.14 -9.78 9.04
N ILE A 94 -10.06 -10.03 8.31
CA ILE A 94 -9.27 -9.00 7.64
C ILE A 94 -8.76 -9.50 6.29
N LYS A 95 -8.40 -8.56 5.42
CA LYS A 95 -7.74 -8.87 4.14
C LYS A 95 -6.35 -9.48 4.38
N LEU A 96 -5.99 -10.45 3.55
CA LEU A 96 -4.71 -11.17 3.61
C LEU A 96 -3.50 -10.22 3.65
N GLU A 97 -3.54 -9.11 2.91
CA GLU A 97 -2.47 -8.09 2.92
C GLU A 97 -2.18 -7.51 4.32
N ARG A 98 -3.24 -7.29 5.12
CA ARG A 98 -3.17 -6.65 6.45
C ARG A 98 -3.01 -7.65 7.59
N LEU A 99 -2.89 -8.92 7.26
CA LEU A 99 -2.79 -9.99 8.24
C LEU A 99 -1.47 -9.98 9.00
N LYS A 100 -0.35 -9.69 8.32
CA LYS A 100 0.96 -9.60 8.95
C LYS A 100 0.99 -8.52 10.03
N SER A 101 0.46 -7.33 9.73
CA SER A 101 0.37 -6.23 10.70
C SER A 101 -0.61 -6.53 11.84
N HIS A 102 -1.69 -7.27 11.57
CA HIS A 102 -2.58 -7.74 12.63
C HIS A 102 -1.90 -8.73 13.56
N LEU A 103 -1.14 -9.71 13.06
CA LEU A 103 -0.47 -10.71 13.91
C LEU A 103 0.51 -10.07 14.91
N GLU A 104 1.23 -9.01 14.49
CA GLU A 104 2.13 -8.25 15.37
C GLU A 104 1.39 -7.50 16.50
N THR A 105 0.16 -7.04 16.20
CA THR A 105 -0.66 -6.25 17.11
C THR A 105 -1.75 -7.05 17.83
N CYS A 106 -1.90 -8.34 17.50
CA CYS A 106 -3.00 -9.17 17.96
C CYS A 106 -2.98 -9.32 19.49
N GLY A 107 -4.10 -9.02 20.15
CA GLY A 107 -4.24 -9.17 21.60
C GLY A 107 -4.26 -10.62 22.10
N TYR A 108 -4.41 -11.59 21.20
CA TYR A 108 -4.50 -13.03 21.51
C TYR A 108 -3.20 -13.81 21.26
N ILE A 109 -2.12 -13.11 20.90
CA ILE A 109 -0.81 -13.74 20.72
C ILE A 109 -0.32 -14.34 22.05
N PRO A 110 0.27 -15.55 22.04
CA PRO A 110 0.84 -16.17 23.25
C PRO A 110 2.09 -15.44 23.70
N VAL A 111 2.09 -15.01 24.95
CA VAL A 111 3.25 -14.44 25.62
C VAL A 111 3.51 -15.26 26.88
N THR A 112 4.77 -15.67 27.06
CA THR A 112 5.24 -16.37 28.26
C THR A 112 5.36 -15.38 29.41
N CYS A 113 4.79 -15.70 30.56
CA CYS A 113 4.99 -14.92 31.77
C CYS A 113 6.41 -15.11 32.30
N ALA A 114 7.14 -14.01 32.54
CA ALA A 114 8.50 -14.06 33.08
C ALA A 114 8.59 -14.55 34.55
N GLY A 115 7.47 -14.65 35.26
CA GLY A 115 7.43 -15.09 36.66
C GLY A 115 7.05 -16.55 36.87
N CYS A 116 6.13 -17.11 36.07
CA CYS A 116 5.62 -18.48 36.25
C CYS A 116 5.73 -19.36 35.01
N ASP A 117 6.39 -18.89 33.94
CA ASP A 117 6.55 -19.58 32.65
C ASP A 117 5.25 -20.04 31.96
N GLU A 118 4.08 -19.62 32.43
CA GLU A 118 2.81 -19.95 31.80
C GLU A 118 2.54 -19.10 30.55
N SER A 119 1.99 -19.74 29.50
CA SER A 119 1.64 -19.07 28.25
C SER A 119 0.25 -18.43 28.35
N VAL A 120 0.20 -17.10 28.44
CA VAL A 120 -1.05 -16.34 28.53
C VAL A 120 -1.30 -15.53 27.25
N ASN A 121 -2.54 -15.08 27.05
CA ASN A 121 -2.86 -14.15 25.96
C ASN A 121 -2.26 -12.77 26.27
N LYS A 122 -1.71 -12.06 25.28
CA LYS A 122 -1.16 -10.70 25.47
C LYS A 122 -2.13 -9.74 26.17
N PHE A 123 -3.43 -9.80 25.87
CA PHE A 123 -4.45 -8.99 26.54
C PHE A 123 -4.65 -9.37 28.03
N GLN A 124 -4.42 -10.62 28.40
CA GLN A 124 -4.58 -11.15 29.76
C GLN A 124 -3.26 -11.13 30.55
N LEU A 125 -2.13 -10.78 29.93
CA LEU A 125 -0.82 -10.71 30.58
C LEU A 125 -0.80 -9.65 31.70
N ALA A 126 -1.40 -8.48 31.47
CA ALA A 126 -1.47 -7.42 32.48
C ALA A 126 -2.28 -7.87 33.73
N SER A 127 -3.41 -8.56 33.53
CA SER A 127 -4.20 -9.10 34.65
C SER A 127 -3.50 -10.27 35.36
N HIS A 128 -2.75 -11.08 34.62
CA HIS A 128 -1.99 -12.20 35.15
C HIS A 128 -0.76 -11.74 35.95
N GLN A 129 -0.03 -10.72 35.50
CA GLN A 129 1.10 -10.13 36.23
C GLN A 129 0.72 -9.61 37.62
N ILE A 130 -0.53 -9.15 37.81
CA ILE A 130 -1.03 -8.68 39.11
C ILE A 130 -1.24 -9.85 40.10
N HIS A 131 -1.49 -11.06 39.61
CA HIS A 131 -1.85 -12.23 40.42
C HIS A 131 -0.86 -13.40 40.27
N CYS A 132 0.33 -13.15 39.70
CA CYS A 132 1.32 -14.18 39.42
C CYS A 132 2.16 -14.47 40.68
N GLU A 133 2.08 -15.70 41.20
CA GLU A 133 2.82 -16.14 42.39
C GLU A 133 4.36 -16.04 42.23
N GLY A 134 4.87 -16.18 41.00
CA GLY A 134 6.30 -16.06 40.71
C GLY A 134 6.85 -14.63 40.75
N ILE A 135 6.00 -13.61 40.59
CA ILE A 135 6.40 -12.20 40.75
C ILE A 135 6.24 -11.78 42.23
N ALA A 136 5.22 -12.29 42.93
CA ALA A 136 5.02 -12.03 44.36
C ALA A 136 6.21 -12.48 45.23
N HIS A 137 6.85 -13.61 44.88
CA HIS A 137 8.06 -14.09 45.56
C HIS A 137 9.29 -13.19 45.40
N SER A 138 9.31 -12.27 44.42
CA SER A 138 10.44 -11.35 44.22
C SER A 138 10.33 -10.04 45.01
N VAL A 139 9.23 -9.85 45.75
CA VAL A 139 8.94 -8.60 46.51
C VAL A 139 8.82 -8.84 48.02
N SER A 140 9.02 -10.08 48.49
CA SER A 140 8.96 -10.43 49.92
C SER A 140 10.27 -11.04 50.42
N ASP A 141 11.34 -10.26 50.42
CA ASP A 141 12.46 -10.48 51.33
C ASP A 141 13.16 -9.14 51.55
N ASP A 142 12.77 -8.46 52.64
CA ASP A 142 13.62 -7.56 53.44
C ASP A 142 12.74 -6.73 54.39
N THR A 143 12.29 -7.35 55.48
CA THR A 143 12.00 -6.63 56.74
C THR A 143 12.53 -7.41 57.94
N ASP A 144 13.44 -6.76 58.65
CA ASP A 144 13.60 -6.70 60.11
C ASP A 144 14.76 -7.44 60.85
N GLU A 145 15.54 -6.58 61.53
CA GLU A 145 16.11 -6.68 62.90
C GLU A 145 17.53 -7.26 63.20
N PHE A 146 18.43 -6.32 63.55
CA PHE A 146 19.17 -6.16 64.83
C PHE A 146 19.76 -7.40 65.55
N ASP A 147 21.10 -7.51 65.64
CA ASP A 147 21.90 -7.21 66.86
C ASP A 147 23.39 -7.53 66.66
N GLY A 148 24.25 -6.84 67.40
CA GLY A 148 25.71 -6.90 67.31
C GLY A 148 26.41 -7.86 68.26
N SER A 149 27.61 -8.25 67.81
CA SER A 149 28.77 -8.69 68.58
C SER A 149 28.79 -10.11 69.17
N SER A 150 29.81 -10.89 68.78
CA SER A 150 30.91 -11.32 69.67
C SER A 150 31.51 -12.69 69.27
N THR A 151 32.62 -12.62 68.55
CA THR A 151 33.91 -13.28 68.85
C THR A 151 34.06 -14.81 69.00
N GLN A 152 35.12 -15.29 68.31
CA GLN A 152 36.06 -16.41 68.58
C GLN A 152 35.89 -17.69 67.72
N LYS A 153 36.76 -17.87 66.71
CA LYS A 153 38.07 -18.59 66.74
C LYS A 153 37.86 -20.11 66.86
N ARG A 154 38.24 -20.97 65.91
CA ARG A 154 39.58 -21.26 65.34
C ARG A 154 39.39 -22.31 64.22
N LEU A 155 39.98 -22.13 63.02
CA LEU A 155 41.25 -22.77 62.57
C LEU A 155 41.19 -24.31 62.68
N SER A 156 41.35 -25.12 61.63
CA SER A 156 42.32 -25.11 60.51
C SER A 156 42.07 -26.40 59.69
N HIS A 157 42.61 -26.72 58.51
CA HIS A 157 43.73 -26.27 57.69
C HIS A 157 43.57 -26.98 56.32
N ALA A 158 43.87 -26.33 55.20
CA ALA A 158 44.62 -26.87 54.04
C ALA A 158 44.27 -26.19 52.69
N ARG A 159 45.01 -25.11 52.41
CA ARG A 159 45.71 -24.81 51.14
C ARG A 159 44.95 -25.07 49.82
N LEU A 160 44.37 -24.00 49.29
CA LEU A 160 44.55 -23.61 47.88
C LEU A 160 44.90 -22.12 47.83
N SER A 161 45.94 -21.82 47.07
CA SER A 161 46.70 -20.59 46.98
C SER A 161 46.01 -19.49 46.15
N HIS A 162 46.07 -18.26 46.65
CA HIS A 162 46.18 -16.98 45.93
C HIS A 162 45.44 -16.78 44.59
N ALA A 163 44.35 -15.98 44.64
CA ALA A 163 44.12 -14.86 43.73
C ALA A 163 43.04 -13.91 44.30
N LEU A 164 43.35 -13.25 45.42
CA LEU A 164 42.76 -11.94 45.72
C LEU A 164 43.49 -10.93 44.83
N THR A 165 42.94 -10.64 43.66
CA THR A 165 43.33 -9.48 42.87
C THR A 165 42.17 -8.51 42.85
N SER A 166 42.38 -7.39 43.54
CA SER A 166 41.64 -6.15 43.46
C SER A 166 40.88 -5.98 42.14
N ILE A 167 39.55 -5.93 42.21
CA ILE A 167 38.79 -5.21 41.18
C ILE A 167 39.26 -3.77 41.30
N ASP A 168 40.01 -3.30 40.31
CA ASP A 168 40.60 -1.98 40.32
C ASP A 168 39.47 -0.95 40.21
N VAL A 169 39.07 -0.39 41.36
CA VAL A 169 37.99 0.60 41.49
C VAL A 169 38.25 1.79 40.54
N SER A 170 39.52 2.07 40.23
CA SER A 170 39.91 3.10 39.27
C SER A 170 39.47 2.78 37.82
N GLU A 171 39.51 1.51 37.40
CA GLU A 171 39.10 1.08 36.07
C GLU A 171 37.58 1.23 35.89
N LEU A 172 36.80 0.88 36.92
CA LEU A 172 35.35 1.06 36.94
C LEU A 172 34.95 2.55 36.92
N ILE A 173 35.63 3.40 37.68
CA ILE A 173 35.42 4.86 37.66
C ILE A 173 35.70 5.42 36.25
N SER A 174 36.77 4.95 35.59
CA SER A 174 37.10 5.39 34.22
C SER A 174 36.03 4.96 33.20
N LYS A 175 35.49 3.74 33.32
CA LYS A 175 34.41 3.22 32.47
C LYS A 175 33.11 4.00 32.72
N MET A 176 32.80 4.30 33.97
CA MET A 176 31.61 5.09 34.33
C MET A 176 31.69 6.50 33.73
N ALA A 177 32.84 7.17 33.84
CA ALA A 177 33.06 8.48 33.22
C ALA A 177 32.97 8.43 31.67
N SER A 178 33.49 7.36 31.05
CA SER A 178 33.39 7.16 29.59
C SER A 178 31.93 6.96 29.14
N LEU A 179 31.16 6.16 29.88
CA LEU A 179 29.73 5.94 29.61
C LEU A 179 28.91 7.21 29.80
N GLU A 180 29.16 7.97 30.86
CA GLU A 180 28.52 9.27 31.08
C GLU A 180 28.78 10.24 29.93
N PHE A 181 30.01 10.27 29.40
CA PHE A 181 30.34 11.07 28.24
C PHE A 181 29.58 10.61 26.99
N LYS A 182 29.52 9.31 26.73
CA LYS A 182 28.76 8.74 25.61
C LYS A 182 27.27 9.07 25.72
N VAL A 183 26.66 8.93 26.90
CA VAL A 183 25.26 9.29 27.15
C VAL A 183 25.02 10.78 26.86
N LYS A 184 25.92 11.67 27.31
CA LYS A 184 25.82 13.11 27.03
C LYS A 184 25.92 13.40 25.53
N THR A 185 26.79 12.72 24.80
CA THR A 185 26.95 12.90 23.35
C THR A 185 25.72 12.40 22.60
N LEU A 186 25.23 11.18 22.89
CA LEU A 186 24.02 10.64 22.30
C LEU A 186 22.79 11.52 22.55
N LYS A 187 22.70 12.13 23.74
CA LYS A 187 21.62 13.08 24.06
C LYS A 187 21.65 14.32 23.17
N ARG A 188 22.83 14.87 22.87
CA ARG A 188 22.96 15.99 21.93
C ARG A 188 22.59 15.58 20.51
N ASP A 189 23.04 14.41 20.07
CA ASP A 189 22.74 13.90 18.72
C ASP A 189 21.25 13.65 18.54
N LEU A 190 20.59 13.09 19.55
CA LEU A 190 19.14 12.91 19.57
C LEU A 190 18.41 14.25 19.43
N GLN A 191 18.83 15.27 20.18
CA GLN A 191 18.24 16.61 20.12
C GLN A 191 18.41 17.25 18.73
N ILE A 192 19.56 17.04 18.09
CA ILE A 192 19.80 17.47 16.71
C ILE A 192 18.89 16.71 15.74
N ALA A 193 18.76 15.39 15.88
CA ALA A 193 17.89 14.58 15.03
C ALA A 193 16.41 14.97 15.18
N GLU A 194 15.94 15.22 16.40
CA GLU A 194 14.59 15.72 16.68
C GLU A 194 14.35 17.07 15.99
N SER A 195 15.32 17.99 16.05
CA SER A 195 15.22 19.28 15.37
C SER A 195 15.09 19.13 13.84
N LYS A 196 15.84 18.19 13.25
CA LYS A 196 15.77 17.86 11.81
C LYS A 196 14.42 17.22 11.45
N ASN A 197 13.93 16.30 12.27
CA ASN A 197 12.61 15.69 12.08
C ASN A 197 11.50 16.73 12.08
N ARG A 198 11.53 17.70 13.02
CA ARG A 198 10.56 18.81 13.04
C ARG A 198 10.59 19.64 11.75
N VAL A 199 11.76 19.89 11.17
CA VAL A 199 11.88 20.61 9.88
C VAL A 199 11.29 19.78 8.74
N MET A 200 11.59 18.48 8.72
CA MET A 200 11.09 17.56 7.71
C MET A 200 9.56 17.41 7.76
N GLU A 201 8.98 17.31 8.96
CA GLU A 201 7.53 17.27 9.16
C GLU A 201 6.84 18.53 8.65
N ARG A 202 7.43 19.72 8.87
CA ARG A 202 6.91 20.98 8.31
C ARG A 202 6.96 20.99 6.79
N ALA A 203 8.06 20.52 6.19
CA ALA A 203 8.19 20.41 4.74
C ALA A 203 7.19 19.39 4.15
N PHE A 204 6.98 18.26 4.83
CA PHE A 204 5.99 17.25 4.46
C PHE A 204 4.56 17.81 4.53
N LYS A 205 4.23 18.54 5.59
CA LYS A 205 2.91 19.20 5.72
C LYS A 205 2.67 20.20 4.59
N LYS A 206 3.67 21.03 4.27
CA LYS A 206 3.58 22.00 3.18
C LYS A 206 3.38 21.32 1.81
N THR A 207 4.16 20.29 1.51
CA THR A 207 4.02 19.54 0.25
C THR A 207 2.69 18.78 0.16
N LYS A 208 2.16 18.29 1.29
CA LYS A 208 0.82 17.68 1.36
C LYS A 208 -0.28 18.71 1.09
N GLU A 209 -0.20 19.90 1.66
CA GLU A 209 -1.14 21.00 1.39
C GLU A 209 -1.08 21.44 -0.09
N GLU A 210 0.12 21.56 -0.66
CA GLU A 210 0.30 21.83 -2.09
C GLU A 210 -0.29 20.72 -2.98
N LEU A 211 -0.16 19.45 -2.58
CA LEU A 211 -0.77 18.33 -3.28
C LEU A 211 -2.31 18.38 -3.20
N GLN A 212 -2.87 18.66 -2.02
CA GLN A 212 -4.32 18.77 -1.82
C GLN A 212 -4.90 19.93 -2.63
N ASN A 213 -4.24 21.10 -2.63
CA ASN A 213 -4.64 22.24 -3.46
C ASN A 213 -4.59 21.88 -4.95
N LYS A 214 -3.50 21.23 -5.42
CA LYS A 214 -3.41 20.76 -6.80
C LYS A 214 -4.47 19.71 -7.14
N GLN A 215 -4.80 18.81 -6.21
CA GLN A 215 -5.88 17.83 -6.37
C GLN A 215 -7.24 18.51 -6.49
N SER A 216 -7.50 19.58 -5.75
CA SER A 216 -8.73 20.37 -5.88
C SER A 216 -8.80 21.20 -7.18
N GLU A 217 -7.64 21.56 -7.76
CA GLU A 217 -7.56 22.15 -9.10
C GLU A 217 -7.77 21.11 -10.23
N VAL A 218 -7.63 19.82 -9.94
CA VAL A 218 -8.02 18.76 -10.87
C VAL A 218 -9.54 18.65 -10.83
N ILE A 219 -10.17 18.87 -11.99
CA ILE A 219 -11.61 18.69 -12.19
C ILE A 219 -12.04 17.37 -11.58
N ASP A 220 -13.04 17.42 -10.69
CA ASP A 220 -13.73 16.23 -10.18
C ASP A 220 -14.60 15.65 -11.32
N LEU A 221 -13.93 15.00 -12.27
CA LEU A 221 -14.53 14.36 -13.45
C LEU A 221 -15.45 13.20 -13.04
N ASN A 222 -15.43 12.77 -11.77
CA ASN A 222 -16.29 11.69 -11.31
C ASN A 222 -17.71 12.18 -10.97
N ASN A 223 -17.88 13.43 -10.52
CA ASN A 223 -19.20 13.94 -10.11
C ASN A 223 -19.92 14.76 -11.21
N ASP A 224 -19.20 15.52 -12.04
CA ASP A 224 -19.81 16.32 -13.14
C ASP A 224 -19.94 15.52 -14.47
N PHE A 225 -19.26 14.38 -14.58
CA PHE A 225 -19.21 13.53 -15.78
C PHE A 225 -19.45 12.04 -15.44
N ASP A 226 -20.41 11.80 -14.54
CA ASP A 226 -20.83 10.47 -14.09
C ASP A 226 -21.32 9.62 -15.29
N PRO A 227 -20.80 8.39 -15.48
CA PRO A 227 -21.23 7.48 -16.55
C PRO A 227 -22.71 7.07 -16.54
N ASP A 228 -23.44 7.27 -15.43
CA ASP A 228 -24.85 6.87 -15.28
C ASP A 228 -25.87 8.05 -15.34
N TYR A 229 -25.43 9.27 -15.68
CA TYR A 229 -26.30 10.45 -15.67
C TYR A 229 -27.15 10.59 -16.95
N GLU A 230 -28.46 10.28 -16.86
CA GLU A 230 -29.44 10.35 -17.98
C GLU A 230 -29.73 11.78 -18.49
N TYR A 231 -29.39 12.83 -17.72
CA TYR A 231 -29.57 14.24 -18.13
C TYR A 231 -28.23 14.82 -18.61
N GLY A 232 -27.89 14.60 -19.89
CA GLY A 232 -26.54 14.88 -20.40
C GLY A 232 -26.00 16.31 -20.20
N TYR A 233 -24.75 16.51 -20.64
CA TYR A 233 -23.90 17.71 -20.45
C TYR A 233 -24.55 19.09 -20.54
N THR A 234 -24.16 19.98 -19.62
CA THR A 234 -24.50 21.41 -19.59
C THR A 234 -23.44 22.25 -20.32
N PRO A 235 -23.76 23.44 -20.85
CA PRO A 235 -22.76 24.33 -21.46
C PRO A 235 -21.63 24.71 -20.49
N GLN A 236 -21.91 24.79 -19.18
CA GLN A 236 -20.90 25.05 -18.16
C GLN A 236 -19.91 23.89 -18.01
N SER A 237 -20.36 22.62 -18.10
CA SER A 237 -19.47 21.47 -18.03
C SER A 237 -18.57 21.36 -19.26
N ILE A 238 -19.10 21.70 -20.45
CA ILE A 238 -18.36 21.76 -21.71
C ILE A 238 -17.29 22.86 -21.65
N ALA A 239 -17.64 24.05 -21.17
CA ALA A 239 -16.71 25.17 -21.00
C ALA A 239 -15.59 24.89 -19.99
N ARG A 240 -15.89 24.17 -18.90
CA ARG A 240 -14.88 23.74 -17.92
C ARG A 240 -13.88 22.76 -18.54
N LEU A 241 -14.35 21.81 -19.35
CA LEU A 241 -13.50 20.85 -20.02
C LEU A 241 -12.61 21.51 -21.09
N SER A 242 -13.17 22.46 -21.86
CA SER A 242 -12.39 23.22 -22.85
C SER A 242 -11.34 24.10 -22.16
N LEU A 243 -11.67 24.73 -21.03
CA LEU A 243 -10.73 25.52 -20.24
C LEU A 243 -9.58 24.68 -19.67
N LEU A 244 -9.83 23.44 -19.24
CA LEU A 244 -8.79 22.51 -18.80
C LEU A 244 -7.78 22.24 -19.92
N LEU A 245 -8.30 21.89 -21.11
CA LEU A 245 -7.47 21.61 -22.28
C LEU A 245 -6.69 22.86 -22.71
N ALA A 246 -7.35 24.03 -22.68
CA ALA A 246 -6.73 25.31 -23.02
C ALA A 246 -5.63 25.73 -22.02
N ARG A 247 -5.80 25.48 -20.72
CA ARG A 247 -4.80 25.82 -19.69
C ARG A 247 -3.51 25.02 -19.83
N PHE A 248 -3.58 23.84 -20.44
CA PHE A 248 -2.47 22.88 -20.50
C PHE A 248 -2.16 22.38 -21.93
N LEU A 249 -2.38 23.21 -22.96
CA LEU A 249 -2.28 22.82 -24.39
C LEU A 249 -1.03 22.02 -24.76
N LEU A 250 0.15 22.47 -24.32
CA LEU A 250 1.44 21.91 -24.74
C LEU A 250 2.00 20.86 -23.78
N LYS A 251 1.64 20.93 -22.49
CA LYS A 251 2.16 20.06 -21.44
C LYS A 251 1.03 19.46 -20.63
N LYS A 252 0.72 18.20 -20.95
CA LYS A 252 -0.26 17.41 -20.23
C LYS A 252 0.23 17.09 -18.81
N PRO A 253 -0.56 17.35 -17.76
CA PRO A 253 -0.24 16.92 -16.40
C PRO A 253 -0.22 15.38 -16.26
N ALA A 254 0.74 14.85 -15.51
CA ALA A 254 0.99 13.40 -15.39
C ALA A 254 -0.15 12.62 -14.71
N TYR A 255 -0.99 13.29 -13.91
CA TYR A 255 -2.11 12.69 -13.19
C TYR A 255 -3.40 12.58 -14.01
N ILE A 256 -3.46 13.20 -15.19
CA ILE A 256 -4.65 13.18 -16.05
C ILE A 256 -4.54 11.99 -16.99
N ASP A 257 -5.59 11.18 -17.07
CA ASP A 257 -5.70 10.12 -18.06
C ASP A 257 -6.17 10.69 -19.41
N ARG A 258 -5.42 10.42 -20.47
CA ARG A 258 -5.75 10.94 -21.82
C ARG A 258 -7.05 10.30 -22.32
N ASP A 259 -7.21 9.01 -22.09
CA ASP A 259 -8.25 8.22 -22.74
C ASP A 259 -9.61 8.51 -22.09
N LYS A 260 -9.61 8.83 -20.79
CA LYS A 260 -10.79 9.37 -20.09
C LYS A 260 -11.22 10.73 -20.64
N ILE A 261 -10.28 11.64 -20.84
CA ILE A 261 -10.58 12.97 -21.40
C ILE A 261 -11.10 12.86 -22.84
N PHE A 262 -10.48 12.01 -23.67
CA PHE A 262 -10.95 11.77 -25.03
C PHE A 262 -12.37 11.18 -25.05
N THR A 263 -12.66 10.25 -24.15
CA THR A 263 -14.00 9.66 -24.01
C THR A 263 -15.04 10.71 -23.60
N ALA A 264 -14.69 11.64 -22.70
CA ALA A 264 -15.56 12.75 -22.33
C ALA A 264 -15.84 13.68 -23.53
N VAL A 265 -14.82 14.07 -24.28
CA VAL A 265 -14.97 14.90 -25.50
C VAL A 265 -15.83 14.19 -26.56
N ARG A 266 -15.61 12.88 -26.76
CA ARG A 266 -16.40 12.05 -27.68
C ARG A 266 -17.87 12.04 -27.32
N ARG A 267 -18.20 11.83 -26.04
CA ARG A 267 -19.60 11.81 -25.58
C ARG A 267 -20.28 13.18 -25.74
N CYS A 268 -19.57 14.27 -25.50
CA CYS A 268 -20.08 15.62 -25.77
C CYS A 268 -20.43 15.80 -27.26
N TYR A 269 -19.56 15.33 -28.16
CA TYR A 269 -19.81 15.37 -29.60
C TYR A 269 -20.97 14.46 -30.01
N ASP A 270 -21.04 13.23 -29.50
CA ASP A 270 -22.12 12.27 -29.80
C ASP A 270 -23.49 12.80 -29.33
N LYS A 271 -23.54 13.52 -28.19
CA LYS A 271 -24.76 14.21 -27.73
C LYS A 271 -25.20 15.30 -28.73
N TYR A 272 -24.27 16.10 -29.24
CA TYR A 272 -24.57 17.10 -30.27
C TYR A 272 -25.09 16.47 -31.56
N ALA A 273 -24.43 15.41 -32.03
CA ALA A 273 -24.82 14.70 -33.25
C ALA A 273 -26.25 14.14 -33.17
N ARG A 274 -26.75 13.82 -31.97
CA ARG A 274 -28.11 13.31 -31.73
C ARG A 274 -29.16 14.40 -31.52
N CYS A 275 -28.84 15.46 -30.76
CA CYS A 275 -29.85 16.38 -30.24
C CYS A 275 -29.92 17.76 -30.93
N GLY A 276 -28.92 18.16 -31.72
CA GLY A 276 -29.00 19.33 -32.59
C GLY A 276 -29.11 20.73 -31.92
N SER A 277 -28.13 21.59 -32.24
CA SER A 277 -28.14 23.07 -32.20
C SER A 277 -28.09 23.86 -30.87
N GLU A 278 -28.41 23.33 -29.69
CA GLU A 278 -28.42 24.19 -28.48
C GLU A 278 -27.01 24.56 -27.94
N PHE A 279 -25.96 23.79 -28.27
CA PHE A 279 -24.59 23.99 -27.75
C PHE A 279 -23.49 23.87 -28.82
N GLU A 280 -23.83 24.19 -30.06
CA GLU A 280 -22.92 24.00 -31.21
C GLU A 280 -21.61 24.79 -31.07
N HIS A 281 -21.68 26.02 -30.58
CA HIS A 281 -20.51 26.90 -30.41
C HIS A 281 -19.56 26.36 -29.32
N ASP A 282 -20.12 25.88 -28.21
CA ASP A 282 -19.36 25.34 -27.09
C ASP A 282 -18.66 24.04 -27.46
N ILE A 283 -19.32 23.18 -28.24
CA ILE A 283 -18.76 21.91 -28.71
C ILE A 283 -17.71 22.15 -29.79
N HIS A 284 -17.92 23.10 -30.70
CA HIS A 284 -16.89 23.51 -31.63
C HIS A 284 -15.64 24.00 -30.89
N MET A 285 -15.80 24.86 -29.87
CA MET A 285 -14.71 25.36 -29.05
C MET A 285 -13.97 24.21 -28.32
N LEU A 286 -14.71 23.27 -27.73
CA LEU A 286 -14.14 22.10 -27.07
C LEU A 286 -13.35 21.20 -28.03
N VAL A 287 -13.92 20.86 -29.18
CA VAL A 287 -13.23 19.98 -30.15
C VAL A 287 -12.02 20.68 -30.77
N ALA A 288 -12.11 22.00 -31.02
CA ALA A 288 -10.99 22.78 -31.54
C ALA A 288 -9.84 22.89 -30.53
N THR A 289 -10.15 23.15 -29.26
CA THR A 289 -9.15 23.18 -28.17
C THR A 289 -8.53 21.82 -27.93
N ALA A 290 -9.32 20.74 -28.03
CA ALA A 290 -8.82 19.37 -27.97
C ALA A 290 -7.87 19.05 -29.14
N PHE A 291 -8.24 19.44 -30.37
CA PHE A 291 -7.40 19.25 -31.56
C PHE A 291 -6.08 20.02 -31.50
N ALA A 292 -6.10 21.24 -30.95
CA ALA A 292 -4.91 22.05 -30.75
C ALA A 292 -4.00 21.53 -29.62
N SER A 293 -4.52 20.69 -28.72
CA SER A 293 -3.74 20.15 -27.61
C SER A 293 -2.80 19.03 -28.07
N ASN A 294 -1.59 18.98 -27.49
CA ASN A 294 -0.64 17.90 -27.75
C ASN A 294 -0.92 16.63 -26.92
N TRP A 295 -2.15 16.50 -26.40
CA TRP A 295 -2.51 15.45 -25.44
C TRP A 295 -2.84 14.12 -26.10
N PHE A 296 -3.36 14.16 -27.32
CA PHE A 296 -3.97 13.02 -28.00
C PHE A 296 -3.05 12.39 -29.05
N THR A 297 -3.23 11.08 -29.29
CA THR A 297 -2.54 10.33 -30.35
C THR A 297 -3.03 10.78 -31.74
N ASP A 298 -2.27 10.44 -32.79
CA ASP A 298 -2.59 10.84 -34.16
C ASP A 298 -3.96 10.32 -34.64
N ASP A 299 -4.37 9.12 -34.22
CA ASP A 299 -5.70 8.55 -34.48
C ASP A 299 -6.82 9.38 -33.84
N CYS A 300 -6.62 9.80 -32.59
CA CYS A 300 -7.55 10.65 -31.87
C CYS A 300 -7.65 12.04 -32.52
N ARG A 301 -6.53 12.62 -32.98
CA ARG A 301 -6.51 13.91 -33.71
C ARG A 301 -7.24 13.84 -35.03
N THR A 302 -7.06 12.74 -35.76
CA THR A 302 -7.76 12.50 -37.03
C THR A 302 -9.27 12.45 -36.81
N THR A 303 -9.71 11.80 -35.73
CA THR A 303 -11.11 11.76 -35.32
C THR A 303 -11.66 13.15 -34.97
N LEU A 304 -10.92 13.93 -34.16
CA LEU A 304 -11.29 15.31 -33.79
C LEU A 304 -11.39 16.22 -35.03
N HIS A 305 -10.49 16.05 -35.99
CA HIS A 305 -10.50 16.80 -37.25
C HIS A 305 -11.75 16.50 -38.09
N PHE A 306 -12.15 15.24 -38.20
CA PHE A 306 -13.40 14.88 -38.88
C PHE A 306 -14.64 15.46 -38.18
N TRP A 307 -14.66 15.48 -36.84
CA TRP A 307 -15.74 16.10 -36.08
C TRP A 307 -15.85 17.60 -36.35
N LEU A 308 -14.74 18.33 -36.40
CA LEU A 308 -14.72 19.76 -36.77
C LEU A 308 -15.26 20.00 -38.18
N GLN A 309 -14.85 19.18 -39.15
CA GLN A 309 -15.37 19.27 -40.52
C GLN A 309 -16.87 19.00 -40.59
N SER A 310 -17.38 18.03 -39.83
CA SER A 310 -18.81 17.73 -39.77
C SER A 310 -19.62 18.90 -39.20
N ILE A 311 -19.14 19.54 -38.12
CA ILE A 311 -19.78 20.73 -37.54
C ILE A 311 -19.79 21.88 -38.56
N ALA A 312 -18.67 22.10 -39.26
CA ALA A 312 -18.57 23.15 -40.28
C ALA A 312 -19.53 22.92 -41.47
N ARG A 313 -19.70 21.67 -41.92
CA ARG A 313 -20.66 21.31 -42.98
C ARG A 313 -22.11 21.53 -42.51
N TYR A 314 -22.43 21.20 -41.27
CA TYR A 314 -23.76 21.44 -40.70
C TYR A 314 -24.13 22.94 -40.70
N ARG A 315 -23.18 23.82 -40.35
CA ARG A 315 -23.33 25.29 -40.46
C ARG A 315 -23.63 25.78 -41.87
N GLN A 316 -22.97 25.19 -42.87
CA GLN A 316 -23.20 25.58 -44.27
C GLN A 316 -24.59 25.15 -44.75
N LEU A 317 -25.08 23.98 -44.32
CA LEU A 317 -26.42 23.50 -44.68
C LEU A 317 -27.54 24.32 -44.00
N THR A 318 -27.39 24.68 -42.72
CA THR A 318 -28.38 25.50 -42.00
C THR A 318 -28.45 26.93 -42.56
N THR A 319 -27.31 27.54 -42.92
CA THR A 319 -27.28 28.87 -43.54
C THR A 319 -27.88 28.88 -44.96
N VAL A 320 -27.71 27.80 -45.74
CA VAL A 320 -28.34 27.65 -47.05
C VAL A 320 -29.86 27.45 -46.89
N SER A 321 -30.31 26.59 -45.99
CA SER A 321 -31.74 26.37 -45.73
C SER A 321 -32.46 27.64 -45.23
N ALA A 322 -31.81 28.46 -44.40
CA ALA A 322 -32.36 29.73 -43.93
C ALA A 322 -32.54 30.75 -45.07
N LYS A 323 -31.59 30.80 -46.03
CA LYS A 323 -31.66 31.67 -47.21
C LYS A 323 -32.81 31.30 -48.14
N TYR A 324 -33.08 30.01 -48.34
CA TYR A 324 -34.22 29.54 -49.16
C TYR A 324 -35.57 29.87 -48.52
N LEU A 325 -35.69 29.79 -47.18
CA LEU A 325 -36.92 30.15 -46.46
C LEU A 325 -37.21 31.67 -46.48
N THR A 326 -36.19 32.51 -46.49
CA THR A 326 -36.36 33.97 -46.66
C THR A 326 -36.63 34.40 -48.10
N SER A 327 -36.31 33.58 -49.09
CA SER A 327 -36.58 33.86 -50.52
C SER A 327 -37.96 33.38 -50.99
N ALA A 328 -38.67 32.59 -50.17
CA ALA A 328 -40.01 32.06 -50.46
C ALA A 328 -41.13 32.79 -49.71
N ARG A 329 -40.84 33.97 -49.13
CA ARG A 329 -41.79 34.87 -48.50
C ARG A 329 -41.92 36.17 -49.27
#